data_AF-U9T0I0-F1
#
_entry.id   AF-U9T0I0-F1
#
_cell.length_a   1.000
_cell.length_b   1.000
_cell.length_c   1.000
_cell.angle_alpha   90.00
_cell.angle_beta   90.00
_cell.angle_gamma   90.00
#
_symmetry.space_group_name_H-M   'P 1'
#
loop_
_entity.id
_entity.type
_entity.pdbx_description
1 polymer ?
#
loop_
_entity_poly.entity_id
_entity_poly.type
_entity_poly.pdbx_seq_one_letter_code
_entity_poly.pdbx_strand_id
1 'polypeptide(L)'
;MCLEENEDNDHIIYCQQLRDKWLMVANNTMHKCDQMLKDLLSQEKYLQLNQEDTQQLLLWNRKFFVHTTDSNQELPIPHAQLMIKNFFPKEKYREIKLIVKSEKATLTITTFFLEIFVNEFYKIIWQPRCNLITEWERTKGIKK
;
A
#
# COMPACT_ATOMS: atom_id res chain seq x y z
N MET A 1 -21.69 2.52 10.13
CA MET A 1 -21.32 1.56 9.08
C MET A 1 -21.31 2.37 7.79
N CYS A 2 -20.15 2.60 7.18
CA CYS A 2 -20.10 3.21 5.85
C CYS A 2 -20.91 2.27 4.92
N LEU A 3 -22.12 2.68 4.55
CA LEU A 3 -23.11 2.04 3.66
C LEU A 3 -24.14 3.15 3.35
N GLU A 4 -23.65 4.32 2.91
CA GLU A 4 -24.45 5.26 2.12
C GLU A 4 -24.46 4.73 0.68
N GLU A 5 -25.50 5.03 -0.09
CA GLU A 5 -25.90 4.31 -1.32
C GLU A 5 -24.83 4.19 -2.44
N ASN A 6 -23.65 4.81 -2.29
CA ASN A 6 -22.50 4.66 -3.18
C ASN A 6 -21.17 4.58 -2.41
N GLU A 7 -20.64 3.36 -2.21
CA GLU A 7 -19.26 3.18 -1.78
C GLU A 7 -18.32 3.15 -3.00
N ASP A 8 -17.71 4.28 -3.33
CA ASP A 8 -16.62 4.33 -4.30
C ASP A 8 -15.24 4.24 -3.62
N ASN A 9 -14.18 4.25 -4.43
CA ASN A 9 -12.81 4.19 -3.92
C ASN A 9 -12.48 5.35 -2.98
N ASP A 10 -13.02 6.54 -3.25
CA ASP A 10 -12.77 7.71 -2.42
C ASP A 10 -13.46 7.53 -1.08
N HIS A 11 -14.71 7.07 -1.06
CA HIS A 11 -15.42 6.73 0.17
C HIS A 11 -14.63 5.73 1.04
N ILE A 12 -14.07 4.67 0.45
CA ILE A 12 -13.27 3.68 1.19
C ILE A 12 -11.99 4.30 1.78
N ILE A 13 -11.40 5.26 1.08
CA ILE A 13 -10.14 5.89 1.45
C ILE A 13 -10.34 6.94 2.55
N TYR A 14 -11.39 7.74 2.48
CA TYR A 14 -11.69 8.81 3.43
C TYR A 14 -12.62 8.38 4.59
N CYS A 15 -13.22 7.17 4.53
CA CYS A 15 -14.10 6.69 5.60
C CYS A 15 -13.34 6.52 6.92
N GLN A 16 -13.64 7.37 7.90
CA GLN A 16 -13.01 7.37 9.23
C GLN A 16 -13.13 6.03 9.96
N GLN A 17 -14.20 5.26 9.73
CA GLN A 17 -14.39 3.93 10.31
C GLN A 17 -13.36 2.89 9.80
N LEU A 18 -12.67 3.18 8.69
CA LEU A 18 -11.62 2.33 8.13
C LEU A 18 -10.20 2.79 8.52
N ARG A 19 -10.06 3.84 9.32
CA ARG A 19 -8.76 4.43 9.68
C ARG A 19 -7.78 3.40 10.26
N ASP A 20 -8.21 2.63 11.25
CA ASP A 20 -7.35 1.63 11.89
C ASP A 20 -6.97 0.49 10.93
N LYS A 21 -7.89 0.14 10.03
CA LYS A 21 -7.65 -0.86 8.98
C LYS A 21 -6.63 -0.35 7.97
N TRP A 22 -6.70 0.92 7.58
CA TRP A 22 -5.71 1.56 6.72
C TRP A 22 -4.33 1.61 7.36
N LEU A 23 -4.26 1.92 8.65
CA LEU A 23 -3.00 1.87 9.40
C LEU A 23 -2.43 0.44 9.42
N MET A 24 -3.28 -0.58 9.58
CA MET A 24 -2.87 -1.98 9.51
C MET A 24 -2.34 -2.36 8.12
N VAL A 25 -3.00 -1.94 7.05
CA VAL A 25 -2.54 -2.15 5.66
C VAL A 25 -1.16 -1.53 5.45
N ALA A 26 -0.97 -0.27 5.87
CA ALA A 26 0.31 0.42 5.73
C ALA A 26 1.44 -0.29 6.51
N ASN A 27 1.20 -0.63 7.78
CA ASN A 27 2.18 -1.30 8.63
C ASN A 27 2.57 -2.68 8.08
N ASN A 28 1.59 -3.48 7.66
CA ASN A 28 1.85 -4.80 7.09
C ASN A 28 2.62 -4.69 5.76
N THR A 29 2.25 -3.72 4.92
CA THR A 29 2.94 -3.45 3.66
C THR A 29 4.40 -3.10 3.92
N MET A 30 4.68 -2.16 4.81
CA MET A 30 6.06 -1.77 5.17
C MET A 30 6.87 -2.96 5.68
N HIS A 31 6.29 -3.75 6.59
CA HIS A 31 6.98 -4.89 7.19
C HIS A 31 7.32 -5.96 6.14
N LYS A 32 6.36 -6.31 5.28
CA LYS A 32 6.58 -7.28 4.20
C LYS A 32 7.56 -6.78 3.15
N CYS A 33 7.50 -5.50 2.80
CA CYS A 33 8.46 -4.89 1.89
C CYS A 33 9.87 -4.87 2.50
N ASP A 34 10.01 -4.63 3.81
CA ASP A 34 11.32 -4.67 4.50
C ASP A 34 11.97 -6.05 4.40
N GLN A 35 11.20 -7.13 4.57
CA GLN A 35 11.68 -8.51 4.39
C GLN A 35 12.05 -8.78 2.92
N MET A 36 11.17 -8.44 1.98
CA MET A 36 11.41 -8.63 0.54
C MET A 36 12.67 -7.88 0.07
N LEU A 37 12.89 -6.65 0.53
CA LEU A 37 14.08 -5.87 0.22
C LEU A 37 15.35 -6.54 0.76
N LYS A 38 15.31 -7.03 2.00
CA LYS A 38 16.45 -7.78 2.58
C LYS A 38 16.75 -9.05 1.79
N ASP A 39 15.72 -9.77 1.35
CA ASP A 39 15.88 -10.97 0.53
C ASP A 39 16.51 -10.63 -0.83
N LEU A 40 16.05 -9.58 -1.50
CA LEU A 40 16.62 -9.12 -2.78
C LEU A 40 18.08 -8.67 -2.63
N LEU A 41 18.40 -7.94 -1.56
CA LEU A 41 19.75 -7.47 -1.26
C LEU A 41 20.70 -8.63 -0.92
N SER A 42 20.18 -9.72 -0.33
CA SER A 42 20.96 -10.92 -0.03
C SER A 42 21.26 -11.76 -1.28
N GLN A 43 20.52 -11.55 -2.37
CA GLN A 43 20.75 -12.22 -3.65
C GLN A 43 21.68 -11.35 -4.53
N GLU A 44 23.00 -11.56 -4.41
CA GLU A 44 24.06 -10.80 -5.12
C GLU A 44 23.86 -10.66 -6.65
N LYS A 45 23.05 -11.55 -7.27
CA LYS A 45 22.72 -11.51 -8.71
C LYS A 45 21.68 -10.46 -9.10
N TYR A 46 20.85 -9.98 -8.17
CA TYR A 46 19.70 -9.13 -8.48
C TYR A 46 19.93 -7.65 -8.18
N LEU A 47 20.60 -7.33 -7.07
CA LEU A 47 20.78 -5.96 -6.62
C LEU A 47 22.14 -5.79 -5.95
N GLN A 48 23.07 -5.10 -6.61
CA GLN A 48 24.35 -4.71 -6.02
C GLN A 48 24.27 -3.23 -5.63
N LEU A 49 23.89 -2.97 -4.38
CA LEU A 49 23.94 -1.64 -3.79
C LEU A 49 25.14 -1.56 -2.85
N ASN A 50 25.74 -0.37 -2.76
CA ASN A 50 26.68 -0.10 -1.67
C ASN A 50 25.91 -0.02 -0.34
N GLN A 51 26.67 0.04 0.76
CA GLN A 51 26.09 0.08 2.10
C GLN A 51 25.19 1.31 2.34
N GLU A 52 25.55 2.46 1.77
CA GLU A 52 24.79 3.71 1.92
C GLU A 52 23.45 3.63 1.19
N ASP A 53 23.45 3.25 -0.09
CA ASP A 53 22.24 3.09 -0.90
C ASP A 53 21.32 2.02 -0.29
N THR A 54 21.88 0.95 0.27
CA THR A 54 21.13 -0.07 1.01
C THR A 54 20.39 0.51 2.22
N GLN A 55 21.09 1.29 3.05
CA GLN A 55 20.49 1.95 4.20
C GLN A 55 19.43 2.98 3.78
N GLN A 56 19.68 3.73 2.71
CA GLN A 56 18.73 4.68 2.15
C GLN A 56 17.46 3.97 1.65
N LEU A 57 17.58 2.82 0.99
CA LEU A 57 16.42 2.05 0.50
C LEU A 57 15.55 1.52 1.64
N LEU A 58 16.16 0.97 2.70
CA LEU A 58 15.43 0.50 3.88
C LEU A 58 14.77 1.65 4.65
N LEU A 59 15.47 2.79 4.76
CA LEU A 59 14.92 4.00 5.38
C LEU A 59 13.75 4.56 4.56
N TRP A 60 13.88 4.55 3.23
CA TRP A 60 12.83 4.97 2.30
C TRP A 60 11.57 4.12 2.49
N ASN A 61 11.70 2.78 2.58
CA ASN A 61 10.57 1.88 2.81
C ASN A 61 9.82 2.22 4.11
N ARG A 62 10.57 2.43 5.20
CA ARG A 62 9.99 2.80 6.51
C ARG A 62 9.31 4.17 6.50
N LYS A 63 9.75 5.06 5.62
CA LYS A 63 9.21 6.41 5.47
C LYS A 63 8.12 6.52 4.40
N PHE A 64 7.83 5.45 3.66
CA PHE A 64 6.88 5.48 2.54
C PHE A 64 5.52 6.04 2.97
N PHE A 65 5.05 5.65 4.16
CA PHE A 65 3.78 6.10 4.73
C PHE A 65 3.94 7.12 5.88
N VAL A 66 5.14 7.64 6.19
CA VAL A 66 5.34 8.48 7.40
C VAL A 66 4.58 9.82 7.37
N HIS A 67 4.24 10.33 6.18
CA HIS A 67 3.33 11.48 6.06
C HIS A 67 1.85 11.14 6.34
N THR A 68 1.54 9.92 6.79
CA THR A 68 0.17 9.48 7.13
C THR A 68 -0.09 9.34 8.64
N THR A 69 0.94 9.60 9.46
CA THR A 69 0.87 9.37 10.92
C THR A 69 1.00 10.64 11.76
N ASP A 70 1.03 11.83 11.16
CA ASP A 70 1.04 13.07 11.94
C ASP A 70 -0.37 13.39 12.48
N SER A 71 -0.42 13.75 13.75
CA SER A 71 -1.58 13.61 14.65
C SER A 71 -2.78 14.55 14.38
N ASN A 72 -2.72 15.41 13.37
CA ASN A 72 -3.77 16.36 13.05
C ASN A 72 -4.30 16.13 11.64
N GLN A 73 -5.38 15.35 11.58
CA GLN A 73 -6.42 15.36 10.54
C GLN A 73 -5.97 15.16 9.10
N GLU A 74 -6.17 13.91 8.65
CA GLU A 74 -6.49 13.41 7.30
C GLU A 74 -5.59 12.22 6.97
N LEU A 75 -5.99 11.02 7.39
CA LEU A 75 -5.68 9.89 6.53
C LEU A 75 -6.55 10.12 5.29
N PRO A 76 -5.87 10.31 4.16
CA PRO A 76 -5.53 9.15 3.39
C PRO A 76 -4.09 9.19 2.92
N ILE A 77 -3.51 8.00 2.80
CA ILE A 77 -2.30 7.77 2.02
C ILE A 77 -2.57 8.43 0.64
N PRO A 78 -1.96 9.57 0.26
CA PRO A 78 -2.26 10.23 -1.03
C PRO A 78 -1.95 9.29 -2.21
N HIS A 79 -1.14 8.30 -1.93
CA HIS A 79 -0.75 7.22 -2.81
C HIS A 79 -1.72 6.03 -2.83
N ALA A 80 -2.59 5.82 -1.84
CA ALA A 80 -3.50 4.66 -1.81
C ALA A 80 -4.51 4.71 -2.95
N GLN A 81 -5.04 5.89 -3.30
CA GLN A 81 -5.92 6.03 -4.48
C GLN A 81 -5.27 5.48 -5.74
N LEU A 82 -3.98 5.78 -5.95
CA LEU A 82 -3.20 5.28 -7.08
C LEU A 82 -2.95 3.78 -6.94
N MET A 83 -2.50 3.35 -5.76
CA MET A 83 -2.07 1.97 -5.53
C MET A 83 -3.22 0.97 -5.57
N ILE A 84 -4.41 1.32 -5.10
CA ILE A 84 -5.63 0.51 -5.28
C ILE A 84 -5.95 0.32 -6.77
N LYS A 85 -5.68 1.33 -7.59
CA LYS A 85 -5.82 1.29 -9.04
C LYS A 85 -4.62 0.64 -9.75
N ASN A 86 -3.73 -0.03 -9.02
CA ASN A 86 -2.48 -0.61 -9.52
C ASN A 86 -1.49 0.39 -10.13
N PHE A 87 -1.51 1.65 -9.70
CA PHE A 87 -0.54 2.66 -10.09
C PHE A 87 0.43 2.96 -8.95
N PHE A 88 1.74 2.94 -9.26
CA PHE A 88 2.76 3.36 -8.32
C PHE A 88 2.99 4.87 -8.38
N PRO A 89 3.12 5.59 -7.25
CA PRO A 89 3.31 7.05 -7.27
C PRO A 89 4.60 7.47 -7.96
N LYS A 90 4.50 8.44 -8.88
CA LYS A 90 5.63 8.88 -9.71
C LYS A 90 6.79 9.45 -8.90
N GLU A 91 6.51 10.20 -7.85
CA GLU A 91 7.53 10.78 -6.96
C GLU A 91 8.29 9.68 -6.22
N LYS A 92 7.56 8.72 -5.65
CA LYS A 92 8.12 7.54 -5.00
C LYS A 92 8.95 6.68 -5.94
N TYR A 93 8.50 6.51 -7.19
CA TYR A 93 9.28 5.82 -8.21
C TYR A 93 10.62 6.51 -8.47
N ARG A 94 10.62 7.85 -8.55
CA ARG A 94 11.85 8.64 -8.76
C ARG A 94 12.81 8.52 -7.57
N GLU A 95 12.30 8.57 -6.35
CA GLU A 95 13.10 8.38 -5.12
C GLU A 95 13.84 7.03 -5.16
N ILE A 96 13.14 5.93 -5.46
CA ILE A 96 13.77 4.60 -5.57
C ILE A 96 14.79 4.58 -6.72
N LYS A 97 14.45 5.14 -7.88
CA LYS A 97 15.34 5.16 -9.05
C LYS A 97 16.67 5.85 -8.74
N LEU A 98 16.66 6.89 -7.90
CA LEU A 98 17.87 7.59 -7.46
C LEU A 98 18.73 6.75 -6.51
N ILE A 99 18.10 6.00 -5.61
CA ILE A 99 18.80 5.12 -4.66
C ILE A 99 19.38 3.91 -5.39
N VAL A 100 18.55 3.23 -6.18
CA VAL A 100 18.86 1.94 -6.79
C VAL A 100 19.68 2.06 -8.07
N LYS A 101 19.58 3.20 -8.78
CA LYS A 101 20.36 3.53 -9.99
C LYS A 101 20.21 2.51 -11.13
N SER A 102 19.16 1.68 -11.07
CA SER A 102 18.85 0.64 -12.06
C SER A 102 17.36 0.63 -12.33
N GLU A 103 16.98 0.82 -13.59
CA GLU A 103 15.58 0.84 -14.02
C GLU A 103 14.89 -0.50 -13.81
N LYS A 104 15.56 -1.59 -14.20
CA LYS A 104 15.05 -2.97 -14.01
C LYS A 104 14.75 -3.23 -12.53
N ALA A 105 15.69 -2.90 -11.65
CA ALA A 105 15.52 -3.12 -10.23
C ALA A 105 14.45 -2.20 -9.60
N THR A 106 14.37 -0.94 -10.05
CA THR A 106 13.31 -0.02 -9.63
C THR A 106 11.93 -0.59 -9.99
N LEU A 107 11.77 -1.08 -11.22
CA LEU A 107 10.53 -1.72 -11.67
C LEU A 107 10.20 -2.96 -10.83
N THR A 108 11.18 -3.82 -10.55
CA THR A 108 10.98 -5.01 -9.70
C THR A 108 10.53 -4.63 -8.29
N ILE A 109 11.21 -3.69 -7.64
CA ILE A 109 10.88 -3.25 -6.27
C ILE A 109 9.48 -2.63 -6.23
N THR A 110 9.15 -1.73 -7.17
CA THR A 110 7.84 -1.07 -7.20
C THR A 110 6.70 -2.02 -7.51
N THR A 111 6.93 -3.02 -8.37
CA THR A 111 5.95 -4.08 -8.67
C THR A 111 5.65 -4.91 -7.43
N PHE A 112 6.69 -5.40 -6.72
CA PHE A 112 6.47 -6.15 -5.49
C PHE A 112 5.80 -5.32 -4.40
N PHE A 113 6.20 -4.05 -4.26
CA PHE A 113 5.58 -3.16 -3.29
C PHE A 113 4.08 -3.00 -3.55
N LEU A 114 3.71 -2.76 -4.81
CA LEU A 114 2.32 -2.62 -5.23
C LEU A 114 1.53 -3.92 -4.99
N GLU A 115 2.09 -5.06 -5.37
CA GLU A 115 1.48 -6.38 -5.13
C GLU A 115 1.22 -6.64 -3.64
N ILE A 116 2.21 -6.39 -2.79
CA ILE A 116 2.09 -6.53 -1.34
C ILE A 116 0.98 -5.61 -0.81
N PHE A 117 0.97 -4.34 -1.22
CA PHE A 117 -0.03 -3.38 -0.79
C PHE A 117 -1.45 -3.80 -1.18
N VAL A 118 -1.65 -4.18 -2.45
CA VAL A 118 -2.96 -4.59 -2.97
C VAL A 118 -3.46 -5.84 -2.26
N ASN A 119 -2.57 -6.80 -1.98
CA ASN A 119 -2.92 -8.00 -1.22
C ASN A 119 -3.33 -7.68 0.22
N GLU A 120 -2.62 -6.78 0.91
CA GLU A 120 -3.00 -6.34 2.25
C GLU A 120 -4.32 -5.55 2.25
N PHE A 121 -4.50 -4.63 1.31
CA PHE A 121 -5.75 -3.91 1.11
C PHE A 121 -6.92 -4.87 0.86
N TYR A 122 -6.73 -5.85 -0.03
CA TYR A 122 -7.75 -6.84 -0.37
C TYR A 122 -8.18 -7.61 0.87
N LYS A 123 -7.22 -8.13 1.64
CA LYS A 123 -7.45 -8.96 2.81
C LYS A 123 -8.10 -8.20 3.97
N ILE A 124 -7.61 -6.99 4.27
CA ILE A 124 -7.98 -6.26 5.50
C ILE A 124 -9.22 -5.41 5.29
N ILE A 125 -9.35 -4.79 4.12
CA ILE A 125 -10.41 -3.82 3.83
C ILE A 125 -11.41 -4.39 2.84
N TRP A 126 -10.98 -4.74 1.62
CA TRP A 126 -11.90 -5.04 0.52
C TRP A 126 -12.78 -6.27 0.78
N GLN A 127 -12.18 -7.43 1.06
CA GLN A 127 -12.92 -8.68 1.23
C GLN A 127 -13.93 -8.61 2.39
N PRO A 128 -13.57 -8.12 3.60
CA PRO A 128 -14.56 -7.92 4.65
C PRO A 128 -15.70 -6.98 4.25
N ARG A 129 -15.44 -5.96 3.43
CA ARG A 129 -16.45 -5.02 2.96
C ARG A 129 -17.40 -5.64 1.94
N CYS A 130 -16.88 -6.39 0.97
CA CYS A 130 -17.72 -7.15 0.03
C CYS A 130 -18.66 -8.12 0.76
N ASN A 131 -18.20 -8.75 1.85
CA ASN A 131 -19.02 -9.63 2.67
C ASN A 131 -20.16 -8.84 3.37
N LEU A 132 -19.84 -7.68 3.94
CA LEU A 132 -20.84 -6.81 4.58
C LEU A 132 -21.89 -6.29 3.58
N ILE A 133 -21.47 -5.88 2.38
CA ILE A 133 -22.38 -5.44 1.31
C ILE A 133 -23.30 -6.59 0.89
N THR A 134 -22.74 -7.78 0.68
CA THR A 134 -23.52 -8.97 0.28
C THR A 134 -24.55 -9.36 1.36
N GLU A 135 -24.19 -9.26 2.65
CA GLU A 135 -25.11 -9.46 3.77
C GLU A 135 -26.24 -8.42 3.75
N TRP A 136 -25.88 -7.14 3.57
CA TRP A 136 -26.84 -6.05 3.51
C TRP A 136 -27.81 -6.18 2.32
N GLU A 137 -27.32 -6.47 1.12
CA GLU A 137 -28.13 -6.73 -0.08
C GLU A 137 -29.16 -7.84 0.18
N ARG A 138 -28.73 -8.93 0.85
CA ARG A 138 -29.61 -10.02 1.26
C ARG A 138 -30.71 -9.55 2.21
N THR A 139 -30.40 -8.71 3.20
CA THR A 139 -31.43 -8.14 4.10
C THR A 139 -32.42 -7.22 3.39
N LYS A 140 -32.03 -6.62 2.25
CA LYS A 140 -32.87 -5.78 1.41
C LYS A 140 -33.63 -6.56 0.34
N GLY A 141 -33.44 -7.87 0.24
CA GLY A 141 -34.06 -8.71 -0.78
C GLY A 141 -33.52 -8.46 -2.20
N ILE A 142 -32.38 -7.78 -2.33
CA ILE A 142 -31.70 -7.56 -3.60
C ILE A 142 -31.02 -8.87 -3.98
N LYS A 143 -31.36 -9.42 -5.16
CA LYS A 143 -30.73 -10.61 -5.72
C LYS A 143 -29.65 -10.17 -6.71
N LYS A 144 -28.50 -10.85 -6.66
CA LYS A 144 -27.41 -10.69 -7.64
C LYS A 144 -27.80 -11.26 -9.00
#